data_AF-A0AAV2MK18-F1
#
_entry.id   AF-A0AAV2MK18-F1
#
_cell.length_a   1.000
_cell.length_b   1.000
_cell.length_c   1.000
_cell.angle_alpha   90.00
_cell.angle_beta   90.00
_cell.angle_gamma   90.00
#
_symmetry.space_group_name_H-M   'P 1'
#
loop_
_entity.id
_entity.type
_entity.pdbx_description
1 polymer ?
#
loop_
_entity_poly.entity_id
_entity_poly.type
_entity_poly.pdbx_seq_one_letter_code
_entity_poly.pdbx_strand_id
1 'polypeptide(L)'
;MESLLEPAEGSAGEVAAITFGIPDITPALDLKEYYWQLAESLQYECGVSSSASIRSDDGKLLEAGGAAGSMVKSSPQIKDIGEMKALVSSLQKELAELEKINGELEEQVDINKALYGEEIADLEYTVDEMKHQESELQLEMKEQCEDYKELLQEKMARDMEITAYRGLVEEEERRWCIL
;
A
#
# COMPACT_ATOMS: atom_id res chain seq x y z
N MET A 1 -10.61 17.08 56.27
CA MET A 1 -9.88 15.87 56.67
C MET A 1 -10.10 14.87 55.55
N GLU A 2 -9.42 14.90 54.40
CA GLU A 2 -7.96 14.94 54.16
C GLU A 2 -7.23 13.88 54.99
N SER A 3 -6.57 12.93 54.32
CA SER A 3 -5.72 11.80 54.80
C SER A 3 -6.21 10.47 54.19
N LEU A 4 -5.46 9.67 53.43
CA LEU A 4 -4.03 9.60 53.18
C LEU A 4 -3.80 8.80 51.88
N LEU A 5 -2.95 9.33 50.99
CA LEU A 5 -2.12 8.54 50.09
C LEU A 5 -1.12 7.75 50.96
N GLU A 6 -0.85 6.50 50.59
CA GLU A 6 0.50 5.96 50.31
C GLU A 6 0.41 4.47 49.94
N PRO A 7 0.92 4.04 48.77
CA PRO A 7 1.39 2.68 48.59
C PRO A 7 2.90 2.60 48.89
N ALA A 8 3.25 1.56 49.65
CA ALA A 8 4.59 1.26 50.12
C ALA A 8 5.61 1.12 48.98
N GLU A 9 6.76 1.77 49.17
CA GLU A 9 8.01 1.45 48.49
C GLU A 9 8.39 -0.02 48.75
N GLY A 10 8.75 -0.74 47.68
CA GLY A 10 9.46 -2.01 47.83
C GLY A 10 9.05 -3.11 46.87
N SER A 11 9.39 -2.94 45.59
CA SER A 11 9.88 -4.00 44.69
C SER A 11 9.80 -3.47 43.27
N ALA A 12 10.83 -2.72 42.87
CA ALA A 12 11.08 -2.43 41.46
C ALA A 12 11.51 -3.74 40.79
N GLY A 13 10.54 -4.58 40.45
CA GLY A 13 10.71 -5.60 39.44
C GLY A 13 10.85 -4.88 38.11
N GLU A 14 12.06 -4.90 37.55
CA GLU A 14 12.34 -4.50 36.17
C GLU A 14 11.47 -5.32 35.22
N VAL A 15 10.28 -4.81 34.92
CA VAL A 15 9.54 -5.22 33.73
C VAL A 15 10.30 -4.60 32.58
N ALA A 16 11.17 -5.39 31.95
CA ALA A 16 11.82 -5.03 30.70
C ALA A 16 10.72 -4.70 29.69
N ALA A 17 10.42 -3.42 29.54
CA ALA A 17 9.56 -2.92 28.48
C ALA A 17 10.25 -3.28 27.17
N ILE A 18 9.73 -4.27 26.46
CA ILE A 18 10.17 -4.61 25.11
C ILE A 18 9.73 -3.44 24.23
N THR A 19 10.58 -2.43 24.12
CA THR A 19 10.42 -1.35 23.16
C THR A 19 10.92 -1.87 21.82
N PHE A 20 10.00 -2.16 20.91
CA PHE A 20 10.33 -2.37 19.50
C PHE A 20 10.81 -1.03 18.94
N GLY A 21 12.11 -0.92 18.69
CA GLY A 21 12.66 0.22 17.95
C GLY A 21 12.02 0.30 16.58
N ILE A 22 11.59 1.49 16.16
CA ILE A 22 11.12 1.71 14.80
C ILE A 22 12.30 1.38 13.86
N PRO A 23 12.13 0.52 12.84
CA PRO A 23 13.18 0.24 11.88
C PRO A 23 13.63 1.53 11.20
N ASP A 24 14.94 1.77 11.15
CA ASP A 24 15.50 2.89 10.40
C ASP A 24 15.35 2.60 8.90
N ILE A 25 14.30 3.17 8.30
CA ILE A 25 14.01 3.09 6.86
C ILE A 25 14.71 4.19 6.07
N THR A 26 15.51 5.07 6.70
CA THR A 26 16.26 6.14 6.02
C THR A 26 17.11 5.62 4.85
N PRO A 27 17.78 4.44 4.94
CA PRO A 27 18.50 3.86 3.80
C PRO A 27 17.57 3.41 2.66
N ALA A 28 16.33 3.00 2.96
CA ALA A 28 15.34 2.60 1.96
C ALA A 28 14.66 3.81 1.28
N LEU A 29 14.77 4.99 1.89
CA LEU A 29 14.28 6.27 1.38
C LEU A 29 15.33 7.05 0.59
N ASP A 30 16.53 6.49 0.35
CA ASP A 30 17.51 7.07 -0.58
C ASP A 30 17.08 6.89 -2.05
N LEU A 31 15.84 7.31 -2.32
CA LEU A 31 15.20 7.37 -3.61
C LEU A 31 15.88 8.40 -4.51
N LYS A 32 16.66 9.33 -3.93
CA LYS A 32 17.28 10.43 -4.68
C LYS A 32 18.28 9.90 -5.69
N GLU A 33 19.16 8.97 -5.29
CA GLU A 33 20.14 8.35 -6.18
C GLU A 33 19.43 7.49 -7.25
N TYR A 34 18.41 6.71 -6.86
CA TYR A 34 17.60 5.90 -7.79
C TYR A 34 16.89 6.76 -8.84
N TYR A 35 16.18 7.82 -8.42
CA TYR A 35 15.51 8.74 -9.35
C TYR A 35 16.50 9.54 -10.19
N TRP A 36 17.67 9.88 -9.66
CA TRP A 36 18.75 10.52 -10.43
C TRP A 36 19.24 9.61 -11.56
N GLN A 37 19.56 8.35 -11.24
CA GLN A 37 19.99 7.36 -12.22
C GLN A 37 18.90 7.06 -13.26
N LEU A 38 17.63 7.00 -12.83
CA LEU A 38 16.48 6.82 -13.72
C LEU A 38 16.30 8.03 -14.65
N ALA A 39 16.47 9.26 -14.14
CA ALA A 39 16.41 10.47 -14.95
C ALA A 39 17.57 10.53 -15.97
N GLU A 40 18.77 10.09 -15.58
CA GLU A 40 19.92 9.99 -16.46
C GLU A 40 19.69 8.93 -17.55
N SER A 41 19.16 7.74 -17.20
CA SER A 41 18.82 6.71 -18.18
C SER A 41 17.73 7.16 -19.15
N LEU A 42 16.71 7.88 -18.66
CA LEU A 42 15.63 8.44 -19.49
C LEU A 42 16.14 9.58 -20.40
N GLN A 43 17.15 10.36 -19.99
CA GLN A 43 17.78 11.37 -20.85
C GLN A 43 18.60 10.74 -21.98
N TYR A 44 19.29 9.63 -21.72
CA TYR A 44 19.94 8.84 -22.78
C TYR A 44 18.92 8.29 -23.78
N GLU A 45 17.71 7.96 -23.31
CA GLU A 45 16.60 7.48 -24.15
C GLU A 45 15.92 8.62 -24.93
N CYS A 46 15.79 9.81 -24.32
CA CYS A 46 15.26 11.02 -24.94
C CYS A 46 16.24 11.64 -25.97
N GLY A 47 17.54 11.37 -25.85
CA GLY A 47 18.54 11.75 -26.86
C GLY A 47 18.34 11.12 -28.24
N VAL A 48 17.51 10.07 -28.34
CA VAL A 48 17.16 9.39 -29.61
C VAL A 48 15.84 9.92 -30.20
N SER A 49 15.00 10.60 -29.42
CA SER A 49 13.74 11.18 -29.88
C SER A 49 13.71 12.69 -29.71
N SER A 50 14.18 13.34 -30.77
CA SER A 50 13.94 14.74 -31.13
C SER A 50 12.63 15.29 -30.57
N SER A 51 12.71 16.31 -29.71
CA SER A 51 11.65 17.31 -29.66
C SER A 51 12.27 18.71 -29.63
N ALA A 52 11.82 19.48 -30.63
CA ALA A 52 12.17 20.86 -30.85
C ALA A 52 11.89 21.69 -29.58
N SER A 53 12.92 22.36 -29.07
CA SER A 53 12.69 23.56 -28.25
C SER A 53 12.03 24.61 -29.14
N ILE A 54 10.75 24.83 -28.88
CA ILE A 54 10.02 26.02 -29.31
C ILE A 54 10.81 27.23 -28.80
N ARG A 55 11.37 27.99 -29.75
CA ARG A 55 12.01 29.26 -29.46
C ARG A 55 10.95 30.22 -28.95
N SER A 56 11.06 30.60 -27.69
CA SER A 56 10.52 31.88 -27.24
C SER A 56 11.43 32.98 -27.79
N ASP A 57 10.82 33.85 -28.56
CA ASP A 57 11.39 35.04 -29.17
C ASP A 57 11.89 35.99 -28.06
N ASP A 58 13.20 36.28 -28.05
CA ASP A 58 13.70 37.63 -27.79
C ASP A 58 15.20 37.75 -28.14
N GLY A 59 15.53 38.82 -28.86
CA GLY A 59 16.76 38.96 -29.61
C GLY A 59 18.04 39.14 -28.79
N LYS A 60 19.12 38.48 -29.24
CA LYS A 60 20.47 39.06 -29.35
C LYS A 60 21.39 38.17 -30.18
N LEU A 61 22.03 38.81 -31.16
CA LEU A 61 23.11 38.29 -31.99
C LEU A 61 24.33 38.00 -31.09
N LEU A 62 24.84 36.77 -31.10
CA LEU A 62 26.25 36.48 -30.85
C LEU A 62 26.65 35.16 -31.52
N GLU A 63 27.71 35.29 -32.30
CA GLU A 63 28.43 34.31 -33.11
C GLU A 63 29.30 33.35 -32.28
N ALA A 64 29.75 32.30 -32.96
CA ALA A 64 30.86 31.40 -32.65
C ALA A 64 30.67 30.27 -31.61
N GLY A 65 30.58 29.06 -32.15
CA GLY A 65 31.62 28.05 -31.88
C GLY A 65 31.22 26.86 -31.02
N GLY A 66 31.06 25.69 -31.64
CA GLY A 66 30.94 24.43 -30.91
C GLY A 66 30.53 23.27 -31.80
N ALA A 67 31.39 22.90 -32.74
CA ALA A 67 31.22 21.72 -33.58
C ALA A 67 31.18 20.44 -32.74
N ALA A 68 29.98 19.91 -32.53
CA ALA A 68 29.76 18.49 -32.32
C ALA A 68 28.70 18.07 -33.34
N GLY A 69 29.11 18.12 -34.61
CA GLY A 69 28.35 17.59 -35.72
C GLY A 69 28.12 16.10 -35.45
N SER A 70 26.93 15.79 -34.93
CA SER A 70 26.38 14.45 -34.92
C SER A 70 26.59 13.89 -36.32
N MET A 71 27.46 12.90 -36.39
CA MET A 71 27.79 12.15 -37.59
C MET A 71 26.52 11.41 -38.00
N VAL A 72 25.61 12.13 -38.66
CA VAL A 72 24.64 11.57 -39.58
C VAL A 72 25.49 10.75 -40.52
N LYS A 73 25.49 9.43 -40.32
CA LYS A 73 26.02 8.48 -41.28
C LYS A 73 25.39 8.90 -42.60
N SER A 74 26.20 9.50 -43.46
CA SER A 74 25.77 9.97 -44.77
C SER A 74 25.02 8.82 -45.41
N SER A 75 23.72 9.03 -45.63
CA SER A 75 22.90 8.15 -46.44
C SER A 75 23.72 7.78 -47.68
N PRO A 76 23.87 6.49 -48.02
CA PRO A 76 24.56 6.14 -49.25
C PRO A 76 23.85 6.91 -50.36
N GLN A 77 24.61 7.72 -51.09
CA GLN A 77 24.08 8.51 -52.20
C GLN A 77 23.63 7.49 -53.26
N ILE A 78 22.37 7.06 -53.17
CA ILE A 78 21.75 6.10 -54.06
C ILE A 78 21.73 6.75 -55.45
N LYS A 79 22.67 6.33 -56.30
CA LYS A 79 22.82 6.84 -57.66
C LYS A 79 21.99 6.03 -58.66
N ASP A 80 21.44 4.89 -58.23
CA ASP A 80 20.68 3.96 -59.05
C ASP A 80 19.21 3.85 -58.61
N ILE A 81 18.29 3.96 -59.56
CA ILE A 81 16.84 3.84 -59.33
C ILE A 81 16.49 2.44 -58.79
N GLY A 82 17.27 1.42 -59.16
CA GLY A 82 17.10 0.04 -58.67
C GLY A 82 17.30 -0.09 -57.15
N GLU A 83 18.36 0.49 -56.61
CA GLU A 83 18.66 0.53 -55.18
C GLU A 83 17.59 1.30 -54.39
N MET A 84 17.11 2.42 -54.94
CA MET A 84 16.04 3.21 -54.30
C MET A 84 14.73 2.42 -54.24
N LYS A 85 14.39 1.69 -55.30
CA LYS A 85 13.20 0.84 -55.34
C LYS A 85 13.30 -0.33 -54.34
N ALA A 86 14.47 -0.94 -54.22
CA ALA A 86 14.72 -2.01 -53.25
C ALA A 86 14.58 -1.50 -51.81
N LEU A 87 15.12 -0.31 -51.51
CA LEU A 87 14.96 0.33 -50.20
C LEU A 87 13.48 0.64 -49.89
N VAL A 88 12.73 1.18 -50.86
CA VAL A 88 11.29 1.44 -50.69
C VAL A 88 10.53 0.15 -50.39
N SER A 89 10.79 -0.93 -51.13
CA SER A 89 10.13 -2.22 -50.85
C SER A 89 10.50 -2.80 -49.49
N SER A 90 11.75 -2.62 -49.04
CA SER A 90 12.19 -3.02 -47.71
C SER A 90 11.45 -2.25 -46.62
N LEU A 91 11.38 -0.91 -46.73
CA LEU A 91 10.69 -0.05 -45.78
C LEU A 91 9.18 -0.33 -45.74
N GLN A 92 8.56 -0.60 -46.89
CA GLN A 92 7.14 -0.98 -46.96
C GLN A 92 6.87 -2.30 -46.22
N LYS A 93 7.78 -3.28 -46.35
CA LYS A 93 7.67 -4.54 -45.62
C LYS A 93 7.81 -4.33 -44.12
N GLU A 94 8.82 -3.56 -43.70
CA GLU A 94 9.04 -3.23 -42.29
C GLU A 94 7.85 -2.48 -41.68
N LEU A 95 7.26 -1.53 -42.43
CA LEU A 95 6.08 -0.79 -42.01
C LEU A 95 4.87 -1.73 -41.82
N ALA A 96 4.64 -2.66 -42.75
CA ALA A 96 3.57 -3.66 -42.62
C ALA A 96 3.80 -4.63 -41.44
N GLU A 97 5.05 -4.99 -41.17
CA GLU A 97 5.40 -5.80 -39.99
C GLU A 97 5.16 -5.02 -38.69
N LEU A 98 5.53 -3.74 -38.63
CA LEU A 98 5.28 -2.87 -37.48
C LEU A 98 3.79 -2.65 -37.24
N GLU A 99 2.99 -2.40 -38.28
CA GLU A 99 1.53 -2.26 -38.17
C GLU A 99 0.88 -3.53 -37.60
N LYS A 100 1.33 -4.71 -38.05
CA LYS A 100 0.88 -5.99 -37.52
C LYS A 100 1.22 -6.15 -36.03
N ILE A 101 2.46 -5.87 -35.64
CA ILE A 101 2.90 -5.96 -34.24
C ILE A 101 2.14 -4.98 -33.37
N ASN A 102 1.90 -3.76 -33.85
CA ASN A 102 1.13 -2.77 -33.10
C ASN A 102 -0.31 -3.24 -32.85
N GLY A 103 -0.96 -3.82 -33.86
CA GLY A 103 -2.31 -4.39 -33.70
C GLY A 103 -2.35 -5.54 -32.70
N GLU A 104 -1.37 -6.45 -32.75
CA GLU A 104 -1.24 -7.54 -31.75
C GLU A 104 -1.03 -7.00 -30.34
N LEU A 105 -0.24 -5.94 -30.18
CA LEU A 105 0.02 -5.32 -28.88
C LEU A 105 -1.23 -4.61 -28.33
N GLU A 106 -1.97 -3.91 -29.18
CA GLU A 106 -3.24 -3.27 -28.80
C GLU A 106 -4.27 -4.31 -28.34
N GLU A 107 -4.42 -5.41 -29.07
CA GLU A 107 -5.30 -6.52 -28.69
C GLU A 107 -4.86 -7.12 -27.34
N GLN A 108 -3.57 -7.36 -27.14
CA GLN A 108 -3.05 -7.88 -25.88
C GLN A 108 -3.31 -6.93 -24.71
N VAL A 109 -3.18 -5.62 -24.93
CA VAL A 109 -3.48 -4.60 -23.92
C VAL A 109 -4.96 -4.64 -23.54
N ASP A 110 -5.87 -4.77 -24.52
CA ASP A 110 -7.30 -4.80 -24.24
C ASP A 110 -7.72 -6.10 -23.54
N ILE A 111 -7.15 -7.24 -23.92
CA ILE A 111 -7.34 -8.51 -23.20
C ILE A 111 -6.85 -8.38 -21.75
N ASN A 112 -5.64 -7.86 -21.54
CA ASN A 112 -5.09 -7.69 -20.20
C ASN A 112 -5.93 -6.75 -19.34
N LYS A 113 -6.42 -5.63 -19.91
CA LYS A 113 -7.33 -4.72 -19.18
C LYS A 113 -8.62 -5.41 -18.78
N ALA A 114 -9.19 -6.24 -19.66
CA ALA A 114 -10.42 -6.98 -19.34
C ALA A 114 -10.18 -7.99 -18.22
N LEU A 115 -9.09 -8.76 -18.29
CA LEU A 115 -8.71 -9.76 -17.27
C LEU A 115 -8.45 -9.10 -15.91
N TYR A 116 -7.65 -8.04 -15.86
CA TYR A 116 -7.38 -7.34 -14.61
C TYR A 116 -8.62 -6.61 -14.09
N GLY A 117 -9.51 -6.14 -14.97
CA GLY A 117 -10.80 -5.56 -14.57
C GLY A 117 -11.70 -6.58 -13.87
N GLU A 118 -11.76 -7.81 -14.39
CA GLU A 118 -12.49 -8.92 -13.76
C GLU A 118 -11.86 -9.32 -12.42
N GLU A 119 -10.54 -9.49 -12.37
CA GLU A 119 -9.81 -9.83 -11.14
C GLU A 119 -10.01 -8.76 -10.04
N ILE A 120 -9.97 -7.48 -10.41
CA ILE A 120 -10.25 -6.38 -9.46
C ILE A 120 -11.69 -6.49 -8.93
N ALA A 121 -12.68 -6.73 -9.80
CA ALA A 121 -14.07 -6.84 -9.36
C ALA A 121 -14.30 -8.02 -8.40
N ASP A 122 -13.67 -9.16 -8.65
CA ASP A 122 -13.74 -10.33 -7.78
C ASP A 122 -13.08 -10.08 -6.41
N LEU A 123 -11.93 -9.38 -6.42
CA LEU A 123 -11.24 -8.98 -5.19
C LEU A 123 -12.07 -7.96 -4.39
N GLU A 124 -12.66 -6.97 -5.05
CA GLU A 124 -13.55 -5.99 -4.42
C GLU A 124 -14.77 -6.67 -3.77
N TYR A 125 -15.41 -7.61 -4.48
CA TYR A 125 -16.50 -8.42 -3.93
C TYR A 125 -16.06 -9.18 -2.67
N THR A 126 -14.90 -9.84 -2.72
CA THR A 126 -14.36 -10.60 -1.59
C THR A 126 -14.07 -9.69 -0.40
N VAL A 127 -13.53 -8.49 -0.64
CA VAL A 127 -13.27 -7.49 0.40
C VAL A 127 -14.56 -7.03 1.06
N ASP A 128 -15.62 -6.77 0.29
CA ASP A 128 -16.89 -6.31 0.85
C ASP A 128 -17.61 -7.41 1.64
N GLU A 129 -17.55 -8.66 1.19
CA GLU A 129 -18.03 -9.82 1.94
C GLU A 129 -17.30 -9.94 3.29
N MET A 130 -15.96 -9.83 3.29
CA MET A 130 -15.18 -9.90 4.54
C MET A 130 -15.53 -8.75 5.50
N LYS A 131 -15.72 -7.53 5.01
CA LYS A 131 -16.15 -6.40 5.85
C LYS A 131 -17.53 -6.64 6.46
N HIS A 132 -18.44 -7.24 5.69
CA HIS A 132 -19.77 -7.56 6.18
C HIS A 132 -19.70 -8.58 7.32
N GLN A 133 -18.98 -9.68 7.12
CA GLN A 133 -18.76 -10.71 8.14
C GLN A 133 -18.07 -10.14 9.39
N GLU A 134 -17.09 -9.27 9.24
CA GLU A 134 -16.45 -8.59 10.37
C GLU A 134 -17.46 -7.76 11.17
N SER A 135 -18.30 -6.98 10.48
CA SER A 135 -19.33 -6.17 11.14
C SER A 135 -20.36 -7.01 11.87
N GLU A 136 -20.76 -8.15 11.30
CA GLU A 136 -21.70 -9.09 11.96
C GLU A 136 -21.08 -9.70 13.21
N LEU A 137 -19.83 -10.17 13.14
CA LEU A 137 -19.13 -10.76 14.28
C LEU A 137 -18.90 -9.72 15.40
N GLN A 138 -18.60 -8.48 15.06
CA GLN A 138 -18.48 -7.39 16.04
C GLN A 138 -19.81 -7.13 16.76
N LEU A 139 -20.94 -7.20 16.04
CA LEU A 139 -22.27 -7.05 16.63
C LEU A 139 -22.58 -8.22 17.57
N GLU A 140 -22.34 -9.46 17.13
CA GLU A 140 -22.56 -10.65 17.95
C GLU A 140 -21.69 -10.63 19.22
N MET A 141 -20.41 -10.27 19.11
CA MET A 141 -19.52 -10.16 20.26
C MET A 141 -20.02 -9.12 21.26
N LYS A 142 -20.56 -8.00 20.78
CA LYS A 142 -21.13 -6.97 21.65
C LYS A 142 -22.37 -7.47 22.38
N GLU A 143 -23.28 -8.14 21.67
CA GLU A 143 -24.48 -8.75 22.25
C GLU A 143 -24.09 -9.76 23.34
N GLN A 144 -23.16 -10.67 23.06
CA GLN A 144 -22.67 -11.64 24.05
C GLN A 144 -22.02 -10.97 25.28
N CYS A 145 -21.31 -9.85 25.11
CA CYS A 145 -20.77 -9.10 26.25
C CYS A 145 -21.88 -8.50 27.12
N GLU A 146 -22.96 -8.02 26.51
CA GLU A 146 -24.12 -7.47 27.21
C GLU A 146 -24.84 -8.58 27.99
N ASP A 147 -25.12 -9.72 27.36
CA ASP A 147 -25.72 -10.91 28.00
C ASP A 147 -24.87 -11.41 29.17
N TYR A 148 -23.55 -11.48 28.99
CA TYR A 148 -22.64 -11.92 30.05
C TYR A 148 -22.65 -10.97 31.25
N LYS A 149 -22.75 -9.66 31.00
CA LYS A 149 -22.83 -8.66 32.06
C LYS A 149 -24.12 -8.79 32.86
N GLU A 150 -25.25 -9.05 32.21
CA GLU A 150 -26.53 -9.29 32.88
C GLU A 150 -26.47 -10.56 33.73
N LEU A 151 -25.94 -11.66 33.18
CA LEU A 151 -25.78 -12.91 33.90
C LEU A 151 -24.86 -12.74 35.13
N LEU A 152 -23.76 -12.00 35.00
CA LEU A 152 -22.87 -11.71 36.10
C LEU A 152 -23.57 -10.92 37.21
N GLN A 153 -24.41 -9.94 36.85
CA GLN A 153 -25.21 -9.19 37.83
C GLN A 153 -26.17 -10.09 38.60
N GLU A 154 -26.90 -10.99 37.92
CA GLU A 154 -27.77 -11.95 38.59
C GLU A 154 -26.97 -12.86 39.52
N LYS A 155 -25.83 -13.39 39.06
CA LYS A 155 -24.97 -14.24 39.87
C LYS A 155 -24.51 -13.53 41.15
N MET A 156 -24.11 -12.27 41.05
CA MET A 156 -23.70 -11.47 42.22
C MET A 156 -24.87 -11.24 43.19
N ALA A 157 -26.07 -10.98 42.67
CA ALA A 157 -27.27 -10.85 43.52
C ALA A 157 -27.55 -12.15 44.28
N ARG A 158 -27.43 -13.30 43.61
CA ARG A 158 -27.57 -14.63 44.25
C ARG A 158 -26.48 -14.89 45.29
N ASP A 159 -25.23 -14.52 45.04
CA ASP A 159 -24.14 -14.66 46.02
C ASP A 159 -24.41 -13.84 47.30
N MET A 160 -25.01 -12.65 47.15
CA MET A 160 -25.43 -11.83 48.28
C MET A 160 -26.55 -12.51 49.07
N GLU A 161 -27.56 -13.07 48.39
CA GLU A 161 -28.64 -13.85 49.03
C GLU A 161 -28.08 -15.05 49.80
N ILE A 162 -27.18 -15.83 49.18
CA ILE A 162 -26.55 -17.00 49.81
C ILE A 162 -25.78 -16.59 51.07
N THR A 163 -25.00 -15.52 51.00
CA THR A 163 -24.25 -14.98 52.14
C THR A 163 -25.19 -14.60 53.28
N ALA A 164 -26.30 -13.92 52.96
CA ALA A 164 -27.30 -13.53 53.96
C ALA A 164 -27.97 -14.75 54.61
N TYR A 165 -28.37 -15.75 53.81
CA TYR A 165 -28.99 -16.97 54.34
C TYR A 165 -28.04 -17.79 55.21
N ARG A 166 -26.75 -17.89 54.84
CA ARG A 166 -25.74 -18.54 55.68
C ARG A 166 -25.58 -17.83 57.01
N GLY A 167 -25.49 -16.50 57.01
CA GLY A 167 -25.39 -15.72 58.24
C GLY A 167 -26.59 -15.92 59.19
N LEU A 168 -27.81 -16.00 58.65
CA LEU A 168 -29.01 -16.27 59.45
C LEU A 168 -28.97 -17.66 60.10
N VAL A 169 -28.54 -18.68 59.35
CA VAL A 169 -28.40 -20.05 59.88
C VAL A 169 -27.32 -20.10 60.97
N GLU A 170 -26.16 -19.48 60.75
CA GLU A 170 -25.07 -19.41 61.73
C GLU A 170 -25.47 -18.67 63.02
N GLU A 171 -26.29 -17.63 62.93
CA GLU A 171 -26.86 -16.96 64.09
C GLU A 171 -27.81 -17.88 64.86
N GLU A 172 -28.71 -18.56 64.16
CA GLU A 172 -29.63 -19.52 64.74
C GLU A 172 -28.90 -20.67 65.46
N GLU A 173 -27.92 -21.29 64.82
CA GLU A 173 -27.10 -22.34 65.42
C GLU A 173 -26.40 -21.85 66.69
N ARG A 174 -25.88 -20.61 66.71
CA ARG A 174 -25.30 -20.01 67.92
C ARG A 174 -26.30 -19.86 69.05
N ARG A 175 -27.55 -19.47 68.77
CA ARG A 175 -28.60 -19.39 69.81
C ARG A 175 -28.90 -20.75 70.41
N TRP A 176 -28.91 -21.80 69.59
CA TRP A 176 -29.20 -23.17 70.03
C TRP A 176 -28.03 -23.78 70.81
N CYS A 177 -26.79 -23.42 70.50
CA CYS A 177 -25.61 -23.89 71.24
C CYS A 177 -25.44 -23.28 72.64
N ILE A 178 -26.11 -22.17 72.95
CA ILE A 178 -26.03 -21.47 74.25
C ILE A 178 -27.14 -21.95 75.22
N LEU A 179 -28.11 -22.74 74.73
CA LEU A 179 -29.21 -23.31 75.51
C LEU A 179 -28.89 -24.75 75.96
#